data_AF-A0A2A4Y3W6-F1
#
_entry.id   AF-A0A2A4Y3W6-F1
#
_cell.length_a   1.000
_cell.length_b   1.000
_cell.length_c   1.000
_cell.angle_alpha   90.00
_cell.angle_beta   90.00
_cell.angle_gamma   90.00
#
_symmetry.space_group_name_H-M   'P 1'
#
loop_
_entity.id
_entity.type
_entity.pdbx_description
1 polymer ?
#
loop_
_entity_poly.entity_id
_entity_poly.type
_entity_poly.pdbx_seq_one_letter_code
_entity_poly.pdbx_strand_id
1 'polypeptide(L)'
;MKEKKQRSNWYVASVHYATAGIFWPWIIGILISFGFMAMGMEVVVNLAFEQYPLIAALISTAIFAGVTYVAVIASARFIQKRYIVEDMDAVLKISLIYFVGVTAFFISTSFWFPDPEYPMTAINWVATVIDSLVLFGVFYWASKKYLR
;
A
#
# COMPACT_ATOMS: atom_id res chain seq x y z
N MET A 1 -26.14 -19.31 4.78
CA MET A 1 -25.65 -20.33 3.83
C MET A 1 -24.14 -20.19 3.74
N LYS A 2 -23.35 -21.26 3.96
CA LYS A 2 -21.90 -21.20 3.69
C LYS A 2 -21.73 -21.17 2.17
N GLU A 3 -21.24 -20.06 1.63
CA GLU A 3 -20.89 -19.98 0.21
C GLU A 3 -19.93 -21.11 -0.15
N LYS A 4 -20.21 -21.79 -1.27
CA LYS A 4 -19.39 -22.90 -1.75
C LYS A 4 -18.12 -22.29 -2.36
N LYS A 5 -16.94 -22.62 -1.82
CA LYS A 5 -15.66 -22.12 -2.33
C LYS A 5 -15.52 -22.47 -3.82
N GLN A 6 -15.08 -21.50 -4.61
CA GLN A 6 -14.83 -21.69 -6.04
C GLN A 6 -13.40 -22.18 -6.25
N ARG A 7 -13.19 -23.24 -7.04
CA ARG A 7 -11.84 -23.55 -7.55
C ARG A 7 -11.46 -22.45 -8.53
N SER A 8 -10.32 -21.81 -8.28
CA SER A 8 -9.83 -20.71 -9.10
C SER A 8 -8.37 -20.96 -9.43
N ASN A 9 -7.99 -20.61 -10.65
CA ASN A 9 -6.59 -20.62 -11.03
C ASN A 9 -5.83 -19.58 -10.18
N TRP A 10 -4.58 -19.87 -9.81
CA TRP A 10 -3.75 -18.99 -8.99
C TRP A 10 -3.71 -17.57 -9.55
N TYR A 11 -3.75 -17.41 -10.88
CA TYR A 11 -3.76 -16.10 -11.54
C TYR A 11 -4.94 -15.22 -11.11
N VAL A 12 -6.17 -15.75 -11.12
CA VAL A 12 -7.37 -14.99 -10.75
C VAL A 12 -7.36 -14.68 -9.25
N ALA A 13 -6.91 -15.62 -8.42
CA ALA A 13 -6.74 -15.38 -6.99
C ALA A 13 -5.69 -14.30 -6.72
N SER A 14 -4.60 -14.27 -7.50
CA SER A 14 -3.55 -13.24 -7.43
C SER A 14 -4.10 -11.86 -7.72
N VAL A 15 -4.91 -11.72 -8.78
CA VAL A 15 -5.51 -10.43 -9.14
C VAL A 15 -6.46 -9.93 -8.07
N HIS A 16 -7.31 -10.79 -7.51
CA HIS A 16 -8.23 -10.40 -6.43
C HIS A 16 -7.49 -10.07 -5.13
N TYR A 17 -6.42 -10.80 -4.83
CA TYR A 17 -5.57 -10.53 -3.68
C TYR A 17 -4.83 -9.20 -3.83
N ALA A 18 -4.23 -8.98 -5.00
CA ALA A 18 -3.52 -7.76 -5.34
C ALA A 18 -4.45 -6.55 -5.32
N THR A 19 -5.62 -6.63 -5.96
CA THR A 19 -6.57 -5.51 -5.99
C THR A 19 -7.13 -5.18 -4.60
N ALA A 20 -7.45 -6.20 -3.80
CA ALA A 20 -7.98 -6.01 -2.45
C ALA A 20 -6.92 -5.63 -1.40
N GLY A 21 -5.61 -5.73 -1.70
CA GLY A 21 -4.54 -5.56 -0.72
C GLY A 21 -3.55 -4.44 -1.04
N ILE A 22 -3.26 -4.22 -2.32
CA ILE A 22 -2.20 -3.32 -2.79
C ILE A 22 -2.72 -1.89 -2.97
N PHE A 23 -3.98 -1.71 -3.34
CA PHE A 23 -4.52 -0.37 -3.64
C PHE A 23 -5.02 0.40 -2.41
N TRP A 24 -5.34 -0.29 -1.31
CA TRP A 24 -5.90 0.38 -0.12
C TRP A 24 -5.00 1.42 0.55
N PRO A 25 -3.68 1.21 0.69
CA PRO A 25 -2.80 2.25 1.21
C PRO A 25 -2.92 3.55 0.43
N TRP A 26 -2.96 3.46 -0.91
CA TRP A 26 -3.10 4.62 -1.80
C TRP A 26 -4.49 5.24 -1.74
N ILE A 27 -5.56 4.44 -1.76
CA ILE A 27 -6.94 4.91 -1.65
C ILE A 27 -7.16 5.63 -0.31
N ILE A 28 -6.66 5.05 0.79
CA ILE A 28 -6.76 5.66 2.12
C ILE A 28 -5.92 6.93 2.20
N GLY A 29 -4.73 6.95 1.60
CA GLY A 29 -3.93 8.18 1.46
C GLY A 29 -4.73 9.30 0.79
N ILE A 30 -5.36 9.01 -0.36
CA ILE A 30 -6.23 9.95 -1.07
C ILE A 30 -7.39 10.42 -0.18
N LEU A 31 -8.09 9.50 0.48
CA LEU A 31 -9.23 9.84 1.35
C LEU A 31 -8.81 10.70 2.56
N ILE A 32 -7.65 10.43 3.15
CA ILE A 32 -7.10 11.23 4.25
C ILE A 32 -6.76 12.63 3.75
N SER A 33 -6.09 12.77 2.61
CA SER A 33 -5.79 14.07 1.99
C SER A 33 -7.05 14.88 1.71
N PHE A 34 -8.07 14.26 1.10
CA PHE A 34 -9.37 14.91 0.88
C PHE A 34 -10.06 15.28 2.19
N GLY A 35 -9.99 14.43 3.21
CA GLY A 35 -10.55 14.70 4.53
C GLY A 35 -9.93 15.94 5.18
N PHE A 36 -8.60 16.05 5.16
CA PHE A 36 -7.90 17.23 5.69
C PHE A 36 -8.21 18.50 4.90
N MET A 37 -8.30 18.41 3.58
CA MET A 37 -8.72 19.53 2.73
C MET A 37 -10.14 19.98 3.07
N ALA A 38 -11.09 19.04 3.18
CA ALA A 38 -12.48 19.35 3.51
C ALA A 38 -12.66 19.99 4.90
N MET A 39 -11.78 19.65 5.85
CA MET A 39 -11.77 20.22 7.19
C MET A 39 -10.99 21.54 7.30
N GLY A 40 -10.41 22.05 6.21
CA GLY A 40 -9.57 23.24 6.21
C GLY A 40 -8.27 23.08 7.03
N MET A 41 -7.82 21.84 7.24
CA MET A 41 -6.66 21.50 8.08
C MET A 41 -5.33 21.51 7.30
N GLU A 42 -5.35 21.81 6.02
CA GLU A 42 -4.17 21.79 5.14
C GLU A 42 -3.00 22.60 5.70
N VAL A 43 -3.27 23.80 6.21
CA VAL A 43 -2.24 24.67 6.82
C VAL A 43 -1.60 24.02 8.04
N VAL A 44 -2.38 23.36 8.90
CA VAL A 44 -1.86 22.69 10.12
C VAL A 44 -1.01 21.49 9.76
N VAL A 45 -1.44 20.72 8.75
CA VAL A 45 -0.68 19.57 8.25
C VAL A 45 0.63 20.04 7.64
N ASN A 46 0.60 21.04 6.75
CA ASN A 46 1.80 21.57 6.11
C ASN A 46 2.79 22.16 7.14
N LEU A 47 2.29 22.91 8.14
CA LEU A 47 3.13 23.40 9.25
C LEU A 47 3.78 22.26 10.05
N ALA A 48 3.08 21.14 10.27
CA ALA A 48 3.66 19.99 10.95
C ALA A 48 4.78 19.31 10.12
N PHE A 49 4.61 19.24 8.79
CA PHE A 49 5.64 18.73 7.88
C PHE A 49 6.84 19.68 7.77
N GLU A 50 6.65 20.98 7.89
CA GLU A 50 7.73 21.98 7.87
C GLU A 50 8.50 22.04 9.20
N GLN A 51 7.80 22.04 10.34
CA GLN A 51 8.42 22.18 11.67
C GLN A 51 9.01 20.86 12.18
N TYR A 52 8.40 19.72 11.84
CA TYR A 52 8.80 18.40 12.33
C TYR A 52 8.86 17.36 11.19
N PRO A 53 9.66 17.58 10.14
CA PRO A 53 9.65 16.76 8.93
C PRO A 53 9.92 15.28 9.20
N LEU A 54 10.86 14.98 10.10
CA LEU A 54 11.21 13.59 10.43
C LEU A 54 10.08 12.86 11.18
N ILE A 55 9.40 13.54 12.11
CA ILE A 55 8.30 12.96 12.89
C ILE A 55 7.09 12.76 11.97
N ALA A 56 6.78 13.75 11.14
CA ALA A 56 5.69 13.67 10.17
C ALA A 56 5.91 12.53 9.16
N ALA A 57 7.13 12.36 8.66
CA ALA A 57 7.50 11.23 7.81
C ALA A 57 7.30 9.89 8.54
N LEU A 58 7.85 9.73 9.75
CA LEU A 58 7.71 8.49 10.53
C LEU A 58 6.24 8.13 10.82
N ILE A 59 5.41 9.11 11.17
CA ILE A 59 3.97 8.92 11.39
C ILE A 59 3.30 8.48 10.09
N SER A 60 3.61 9.15 8.96
CA SER A 60 3.09 8.77 7.65
C SER A 60 3.45 7.32 7.32
N THR A 61 4.74 6.96 7.40
CA THR A 61 5.21 5.59 7.15
C THR A 61 4.52 4.57 8.04
N ALA A 62 4.35 4.88 9.33
CA ALA A 62 3.66 4.00 10.27
C ALA A 62 2.17 3.81 9.91
N ILE A 63 1.47 4.87 9.50
CA ILE A 63 0.08 4.80 9.05
C ILE A 63 -0.01 3.94 7.78
N PHE A 64 0.80 4.21 6.76
CA PHE A 64 0.80 3.45 5.51
C PHE A 64 1.17 1.98 5.73
N ALA A 65 2.13 1.69 6.61
CA ALA A 65 2.48 0.34 7.02
C ALA A 65 1.31 -0.37 7.71
N GLY A 66 0.66 0.31 8.66
CA GLY A 66 -0.52 -0.21 9.36
C GLY A 66 -1.68 -0.51 8.41
N VAL A 67 -1.96 0.41 7.48
CA VAL A 67 -2.99 0.21 6.44
C VAL A 67 -2.64 -0.95 5.52
N THR A 68 -1.39 -1.03 5.05
CA THR A 68 -0.91 -2.15 4.21
C THR A 68 -1.08 -3.48 4.92
N TYR A 69 -0.72 -3.53 6.20
CA TYR A 69 -0.89 -4.72 7.03
C TYR A 69 -2.34 -5.18 7.14
N VAL A 70 -3.26 -4.25 7.43
CA VAL A 70 -4.70 -4.54 7.53
C VAL A 70 -5.28 -4.96 6.18
N ALA A 71 -4.89 -4.29 5.09
CA ALA A 71 -5.34 -4.60 3.74
C ALA A 71 -4.91 -6.01 3.29
N VAL A 72 -3.66 -6.39 3.60
CA VAL A 72 -3.16 -7.75 3.35
C VAL A 72 -3.96 -8.80 4.12
N ILE A 73 -4.26 -8.56 5.39
CA ILE A 73 -5.09 -9.47 6.20
C ILE A 73 -6.49 -9.62 5.60
N ALA A 74 -7.12 -8.50 5.25
CA ALA A 74 -8.46 -8.48 4.65
C ALA A 74 -8.48 -9.28 3.33
N SER A 75 -7.47 -9.08 2.48
CA SER A 75 -7.29 -9.78 1.21
C SER A 75 -7.08 -11.26 1.39
N ALA A 76 -6.18 -11.65 2.31
CA ALA A 76 -5.91 -13.05 2.60
C ALA A 76 -7.17 -13.77 3.08
N ARG A 77 -7.92 -13.15 4.00
CA ARG A 77 -9.20 -13.68 4.49
C ARG A 77 -10.25 -13.78 3.38
N PHE A 78 -10.31 -12.82 2.46
CA PHE A 78 -11.21 -12.87 1.31
C PHE A 78 -10.88 -14.07 0.41
N ILE A 79 -9.60 -14.24 0.05
CA ILE A 79 -9.15 -15.36 -0.79
C ILE A 79 -9.43 -16.70 -0.11
N GLN A 80 -9.05 -16.86 1.15
CA GLN A 80 -9.27 -18.10 1.90
C GLN A 80 -10.76 -18.45 2.05
N LYS A 81 -11.64 -17.44 2.14
CA LYS A 81 -13.10 -17.65 2.22
C LYS A 81 -13.71 -18.02 0.87
N ARG A 82 -13.23 -17.42 -0.22
CA ARG A 82 -13.90 -17.49 -1.54
C ARG A 82 -13.32 -18.55 -2.47
N TYR A 83 -12.03 -18.85 -2.34
CA TYR A 83 -11.31 -19.71 -3.28
C TYR A 83 -10.67 -20.94 -2.63
N ILE A 84 -10.55 -22.01 -3.42
CA ILE A 84 -9.58 -23.09 -3.21
C ILE A 84 -8.51 -22.88 -4.27
N VAL A 85 -7.28 -22.57 -3.83
CA VAL A 85 -6.15 -22.27 -4.70
C VAL A 85 -5.11 -23.36 -4.51
N GLU A 86 -4.63 -23.94 -5.60
CA GLU A 86 -3.69 -25.06 -5.58
C GLU A 86 -2.25 -24.60 -5.30
N ASP A 87 -1.89 -23.38 -5.73
CA ASP A 87 -0.56 -22.79 -5.53
C ASP A 87 -0.66 -21.38 -4.92
N MET A 88 -0.60 -21.30 -3.59
CA MET A 88 -0.57 -20.04 -2.86
C MET A 88 0.77 -19.31 -2.96
N ASP A 89 1.87 -20.02 -3.27
CA ASP A 89 3.18 -19.41 -3.43
C ASP A 89 3.25 -18.61 -4.74
N ALA A 90 2.62 -19.11 -5.82
CA ALA A 90 2.43 -18.35 -7.05
C ALA A 90 1.61 -17.07 -6.80
N VAL A 91 0.55 -17.14 -6.00
CA VAL A 91 -0.25 -15.97 -5.60
C VAL A 91 0.62 -14.92 -4.91
N LEU A 92 1.44 -15.33 -3.95
CA LEU A 92 2.35 -14.43 -3.25
C LEU A 92 3.35 -13.77 -4.20
N LYS A 93 4.04 -14.55 -5.04
CA LYS A 93 5.07 -14.04 -5.97
C LYS A 93 4.50 -13.02 -6.95
N ILE A 94 3.36 -13.34 -7.55
CA ILE A 94 2.71 -12.45 -8.53
C ILE A 94 2.21 -11.18 -7.84
N SER A 95 1.66 -11.29 -6.62
CA SER A 95 1.21 -10.14 -5.85
C SER A 95 2.38 -9.23 -5.44
N LEU A 96 3.55 -9.78 -5.15
CA LEU A 96 4.78 -9.00 -4.92
C LEU A 96 5.21 -8.25 -6.18
N ILE A 97 5.15 -8.90 -7.35
CA ILE A 97 5.45 -8.24 -8.63
C ILE A 97 4.50 -7.07 -8.87
N TYR A 98 3.19 -7.27 -8.64
CA TYR A 98 2.22 -6.18 -8.74
C TYR A 98 2.49 -5.06 -7.73
N PHE A 99 2.85 -5.40 -6.49
CA PHE A 99 3.16 -4.40 -5.47
C PHE A 99 4.35 -3.55 -5.89
N VAL A 100 5.46 -4.19 -6.31
CA VAL A 100 6.66 -3.50 -6.78
C VAL A 100 6.35 -2.65 -8.01
N GLY A 101 5.59 -3.18 -8.98
CA GLY A 101 5.22 -2.46 -10.20
C GLY A 101 4.38 -1.21 -9.91
N VAL A 102 3.37 -1.33 -9.03
CA VAL A 102 2.52 -0.19 -8.63
C VAL A 102 3.32 0.84 -7.85
N THR A 103 4.15 0.42 -6.88
CA THR A 103 4.99 1.36 -6.13
C THR A 103 6.01 2.05 -7.03
N ALA A 104 6.67 1.33 -7.95
CA ALA A 104 7.58 1.93 -8.91
C ALA A 104 6.87 2.93 -9.82
N PHE A 105 5.65 2.62 -10.25
CA PHE A 105 4.81 3.55 -11.01
C PHE A 105 4.54 4.83 -10.19
N PHE A 106 4.08 4.73 -8.95
CA PHE A 106 3.84 5.90 -8.09
C PHE A 106 5.09 6.75 -7.84
N ILE A 107 6.23 6.12 -7.53
CA ILE A 107 7.50 6.85 -7.37
C ILE A 107 7.86 7.57 -8.66
N SER A 108 7.71 6.90 -9.81
CA SER A 108 8.02 7.51 -11.10
C SER A 108 7.11 8.70 -11.40
N THR A 109 5.81 8.62 -11.09
CA THR A 109 4.89 9.75 -11.30
C THR A 109 5.29 10.97 -10.48
N SER A 110 5.74 10.78 -9.24
CA SER A 110 6.25 11.89 -8.40
C SER A 110 7.54 12.51 -8.95
N PHE A 111 8.30 11.78 -9.76
CA PHE A 111 9.49 12.30 -10.44
C PHE A 111 9.14 13.03 -11.74
N TRP A 112 8.21 12.49 -12.54
CA TRP A 112 7.80 13.06 -13.82
C TRP A 112 6.87 14.27 -13.68
N PHE A 113 6.11 14.35 -12.59
CA PHE A 113 5.20 15.44 -12.28
C PHE A 113 5.58 16.08 -10.94
N PRO A 114 6.74 16.76 -10.87
CA PRO A 114 7.17 17.39 -9.63
C PRO A 114 6.25 18.54 -9.28
N ASP A 115 5.87 18.62 -8.01
CA ASP A 115 5.16 19.78 -7.47
C ASP A 115 6.15 20.97 -7.40
N PRO A 116 5.88 22.09 -8.09
CA PRO A 116 6.76 23.25 -8.07
C PRO A 116 6.85 23.92 -6.69
N GLU A 117 5.87 23.72 -5.81
CA GLU A 117 5.90 24.23 -4.42
C GLU A 117 6.71 23.29 -3.50
N TYR A 118 6.78 22.00 -3.84
CA TYR A 118 7.51 20.97 -3.09
C TYR A 118 8.47 20.18 -3.99
N PRO A 119 9.60 20.80 -4.41
CA PRO A 119 10.54 20.14 -5.30
C PRO A 119 11.11 18.87 -4.67
N MET A 120 11.10 17.78 -5.43
CA MET A 120 11.65 16.50 -5.01
C MET A 120 13.17 16.62 -4.85
N THR A 121 13.65 16.78 -3.62
CA THR A 121 15.08 16.78 -3.29
C THR A 121 15.66 15.37 -3.24
N ALA A 122 16.99 15.24 -3.31
CA ALA A 122 17.66 13.94 -3.12
C ALA A 122 17.31 13.28 -1.77
N ILE A 123 17.11 14.08 -0.72
CA ILE A 123 16.72 13.60 0.61
C ILE A 123 15.30 13.04 0.58
N ASN A 124 14.36 13.75 -0.02
CA ASN A 124 12.96 13.30 -0.16
C ASN A 124 12.86 12.04 -1.01
N TRP A 125 13.70 11.92 -2.04
CA TRP A 125 13.78 10.72 -2.87
C TRP A 125 14.28 9.51 -2.06
N VAL A 126 15.38 9.66 -1.31
CA VAL A 126 15.91 8.60 -0.43
C VAL A 126 14.87 8.18 0.61
N ALA A 127 14.17 9.15 1.23
CA ALA A 127 13.08 8.86 2.17
C ALA A 127 11.95 8.05 1.51
N THR A 128 11.50 8.45 0.32
CA THR A 128 10.47 7.76 -0.46
C THR A 128 10.88 6.31 -0.78
N VAL A 129 12.15 6.09 -1.10
CA VAL A 129 12.69 4.74 -1.35
C VAL A 129 12.69 3.91 -0.07
N ILE A 130 13.14 4.48 1.06
CA ILE A 130 13.13 3.80 2.36
C ILE A 130 11.70 3.42 2.76
N ASP A 131 10.75 4.34 2.63
CA ASP A 131 9.33 4.08 2.93
C ASP A 131 8.78 2.96 2.06
N SER A 132 9.12 2.96 0.77
CA SER A 132 8.71 1.91 -0.17
C SER A 132 9.28 0.54 0.23
N LEU A 133 10.52 0.48 0.73
CA LEU A 133 11.13 -0.75 1.25
C LEU A 133 10.45 -1.23 2.53
N VAL A 134 10.09 -0.31 3.43
CA VAL A 134 9.33 -0.63 4.66
C VAL A 134 7.97 -1.22 4.29
N LEU A 135 7.24 -0.57 3.38
CA LEU A 135 5.93 -1.06 2.92
C LEU A 135 6.04 -2.40 2.22
N PHE A 136 7.06 -2.61 1.39
CA PHE A 136 7.36 -3.91 0.78
C PHE A 136 7.61 -4.98 1.85
N GLY A 137 8.43 -4.67 2.86
CA GLY A 137 8.73 -5.57 3.96
C GLY A 137 7.47 -5.98 4.73
N VAL A 138 6.61 -5.01 5.05
CA VAL A 138 5.32 -5.24 5.73
C VAL A 138 4.39 -6.07 4.85
N PHE A 139 4.25 -5.71 3.57
CA PHE A 139 3.43 -6.45 2.62
C PHE A 139 3.91 -7.90 2.50
N TYR A 140 5.20 -8.13 2.27
CA TYR A 140 5.78 -9.47 2.15
C TYR A 140 5.58 -10.30 3.42
N TRP A 141 5.91 -9.73 4.58
CA TRP A 141 5.79 -10.43 5.86
C TRP A 141 4.34 -10.78 6.19
N ALA A 142 3.43 -9.82 6.05
CA ALA A 142 2.01 -10.05 6.30
C ALA A 142 1.45 -11.08 5.31
N SER A 143 1.80 -10.97 4.03
CA SER A 143 1.33 -11.90 3.00
C SER A 143 1.79 -13.31 3.31
N LYS A 144 3.07 -13.51 3.64
CA LYS A 144 3.62 -14.82 4.04
C LYS A 144 2.96 -15.39 5.29
N LYS A 145 2.54 -14.55 6.24
CA LYS A 145 1.87 -14.97 7.47
C LYS A 145 0.41 -15.36 7.25
N TYR A 146 -0.31 -14.62 6.40
CA TYR A 146 -1.77 -14.73 6.29
C TYR A 146 -2.28 -15.46 5.04
N LEU A 147 -1.51 -15.58 3.96
CA LEU A 147 -1.89 -16.38 2.77
C LEU A 147 -1.63 -17.89 2.94
N ARG A 148 -0.92 -18.31 3.99
CA ARG A 148 -0.71 -19.73 4.32
C ARG A 148 -2.00 -20.43 4.72
#